data_AF-A0A2G5T4Q4-F1
#
_entry.id   AF-A0A2G5T4Q4-F1
#
_cell.length_a   1.000
_cell.length_b   1.000
_cell.length_c   1.000
_cell.angle_alpha   90.00
_cell.angle_beta   90.00
_cell.angle_gamma   90.00
#
_symmetry.space_group_name_H-M   'P 1'
#
loop_
_entity.id
_entity.type
_entity.pdbx_description
1 polymer ?
#
loop_
_entity_poly.entity_id
_entity_poly.type
_entity_poly.pdbx_seq_one_letter_code
_entity_poly.pdbx_strand_id
1 'polypeptide(L)'
;MLKLATLFLALAGSALAAFCPTQPITSITLGGNLPNGVANITAVPQGTNCTFTFNIPNNYNILFKFSAQSGSDNDKVTIYDNNNYPLYTLKMSSTPVYDVLLWLPARSAAVRVEAASGNMKFMLSYQYQSLSNYQRMNKKTGEYFPLTQLTPNTYVTITSSSVNEKVIVSPASRAGSDPDASLTEMYVYDGDNINTANVMGRLSDFTDFRISTGQSVSIVNLAGRSSRSYVLGNDASTLNGFGKYTVLLTSKGTSMRGSMTDLTGSVNGAAYTWICTDCSTFYWTKLGFDSFSTISNKAYVSFQGQTPTHKREKLIRYEYVLLYFLYLAVSANT
;
A
#
# COMPACT_ATOMS: atom_id res chain seq x y z
N MET A 1 -16.42 -0.96 55.79
CA MET A 1 -16.49 -0.40 54.42
C MET A 1 -15.16 -0.51 53.67
N LEU A 2 -14.00 -0.35 54.32
CA LEU A 2 -12.67 -0.47 53.66
C LEU A 2 -12.36 -1.86 53.05
N LYS A 3 -12.83 -2.95 53.69
CA LYS A 3 -12.65 -4.34 53.19
C LYS A 3 -13.50 -4.69 51.96
N LEU A 4 -14.61 -3.98 51.73
CA LEU A 4 -15.44 -4.18 50.53
C LEU A 4 -14.81 -3.47 49.32
N ALA A 5 -14.29 -2.26 49.51
CA ALA A 5 -13.63 -1.48 48.46
C ALA A 5 -12.38 -2.20 47.91
N THR A 6 -11.56 -2.81 48.78
CA THR A 6 -10.38 -3.58 48.34
C THR A 6 -10.74 -4.86 47.59
N LEU A 7 -11.86 -5.51 47.91
CA LEU A 7 -12.35 -6.67 47.16
C LEU A 7 -12.86 -6.28 45.77
N PHE A 8 -13.58 -5.16 45.65
CA PHE A 8 -14.00 -4.61 44.35
C PHE A 8 -12.82 -4.15 43.49
N LEU A 9 -11.77 -3.55 44.08
CA LEU A 9 -10.54 -3.17 43.39
C LEU A 9 -9.75 -4.40 42.89
N ALA A 10 -9.68 -5.48 43.67
CA ALA A 10 -9.01 -6.72 43.26
C ALA A 10 -9.79 -7.49 42.16
N LEU A 11 -11.13 -7.46 42.21
CA LEU A 11 -11.99 -8.04 41.17
C LEU A 11 -11.97 -7.22 39.87
N ALA A 12 -11.91 -5.89 39.96
CA ALA A 12 -11.75 -5.02 38.80
C ALA A 12 -10.38 -5.22 38.11
N GLY A 13 -9.30 -5.39 38.89
CA GLY A 13 -7.96 -5.65 38.37
C GLY A 13 -7.82 -7.01 37.67
N SER A 14 -8.51 -8.05 38.16
CA SER A 14 -8.50 -9.39 37.54
C SER A 14 -9.35 -9.47 36.27
N ALA A 15 -10.48 -8.76 36.20
CA ALA A 15 -11.30 -8.67 34.99
C ALA A 15 -10.58 -7.92 33.84
N LEU A 16 -9.86 -6.83 34.16
CA LEU A 16 -9.04 -6.09 33.19
C LEU A 16 -7.84 -6.92 32.70
N ALA A 17 -7.17 -7.65 33.59
CA ALA A 17 -6.06 -8.54 33.24
C ALA A 17 -6.51 -9.72 32.35
N ALA A 18 -7.75 -10.20 32.51
CA ALA A 18 -8.33 -11.24 31.65
C ALA A 18 -8.71 -10.72 30.25
N PHE A 19 -9.09 -9.44 30.13
CA PHE A 19 -9.35 -8.80 28.84
C PHE A 19 -8.06 -8.49 28.07
N CYS A 20 -6.97 -8.17 28.78
CA CYS A 20 -5.71 -7.69 28.23
C CYS A 20 -4.55 -8.66 28.42
N PRO A 21 -4.33 -9.62 27.51
CA PRO A 21 -3.16 -10.45 27.55
C PRO A 21 -1.90 -9.58 27.38
N THR A 22 -0.90 -9.82 28.22
CA THR A 22 0.41 -9.13 28.17
C THR A 22 1.41 -9.82 27.25
N GLN A 23 1.16 -11.08 26.92
CA GLN A 23 2.02 -11.87 26.05
C GLN A 23 1.62 -11.71 24.58
N PRO A 24 2.59 -11.60 23.66
CA PRO A 24 2.31 -11.59 22.24
C PRO A 24 1.64 -12.87 21.78
N ILE A 25 0.61 -12.71 20.96
CA ILE A 25 -0.03 -13.81 20.24
C ILE A 25 0.92 -14.23 19.12
N THR A 26 1.15 -15.53 18.96
CA THR A 26 2.08 -16.09 17.98
C THR A 26 1.39 -17.11 17.09
N SER A 27 2.08 -17.53 16.02
CA SER A 27 1.59 -18.56 15.08
C SER A 27 1.50 -19.98 15.67
N ILE A 28 1.87 -20.19 16.94
CA ILE A 28 1.60 -21.46 17.65
C ILE A 28 0.08 -21.69 17.72
N THR A 29 -0.68 -20.60 17.90
CA THR A 29 -2.14 -20.61 17.82
C THR A 29 -2.55 -19.97 16.50
N LEU A 30 -2.88 -20.81 15.51
CA LEU A 30 -3.18 -20.35 14.14
C LEU A 30 -4.40 -19.43 14.05
N GLY A 31 -5.28 -19.42 15.04
CA GLY A 31 -6.37 -18.46 15.10
C GLY A 31 -7.08 -18.47 16.45
N GLY A 32 -7.82 -17.40 16.70
CA GLY A 32 -8.57 -17.21 17.94
C GLY A 32 -9.36 -15.91 17.94
N ASN A 33 -10.07 -15.68 19.03
CA ASN A 33 -10.89 -14.50 19.22
C ASN A 33 -10.37 -13.66 20.37
N LEU A 34 -10.49 -12.35 20.25
CA LEU A 34 -10.18 -11.37 21.27
C LEU A 34 -11.45 -10.57 21.59
N PRO A 35 -11.83 -10.44 22.88
CA PRO A 35 -11.22 -11.10 24.04
C PRO A 35 -11.32 -12.64 23.97
N ASN A 36 -10.45 -13.35 24.69
CA ASN A 36 -10.38 -14.81 24.61
C ASN A 36 -11.73 -15.47 24.93
N GLY A 37 -12.14 -16.44 24.09
CA GLY A 37 -13.35 -17.24 24.30
C GLY A 37 -14.66 -16.58 23.88
N VAL A 38 -14.63 -15.35 23.34
CA VAL A 38 -15.85 -14.70 22.84
C VAL A 38 -16.24 -15.24 21.45
N ALA A 39 -17.54 -15.31 21.17
CA ALA A 39 -18.09 -15.68 19.86
C ALA A 39 -18.84 -14.53 19.18
N ASN A 40 -19.00 -13.38 19.86
CA ASN A 40 -19.65 -12.19 19.34
C ASN A 40 -19.06 -10.94 20.00
N ILE A 41 -19.39 -9.74 19.49
CA ILE A 41 -19.01 -8.48 20.11
C ILE A 41 -19.44 -8.46 21.58
N THR A 42 -18.48 -8.23 22.48
CA THR A 42 -18.73 -8.23 23.93
C THR A 42 -18.49 -6.84 24.50
N ALA A 43 -19.12 -6.54 25.64
CA ALA A 43 -18.91 -5.28 26.34
C ALA A 43 -17.45 -5.14 26.79
N VAL A 44 -16.87 -3.97 26.55
CA VAL A 44 -15.53 -3.62 27.01
C VAL A 44 -15.65 -2.83 28.31
N PRO A 45 -14.95 -3.22 29.39
CA PRO A 45 -14.98 -2.48 30.65
C PRO A 45 -14.57 -1.01 30.47
N GLN A 46 -15.27 -0.11 31.15
CA GLN A 46 -14.91 1.31 31.15
C GLN A 46 -13.49 1.52 31.68
N GLY A 47 -12.72 2.40 31.03
CA GLY A 47 -11.33 2.68 31.37
C GLY A 47 -10.32 1.70 30.77
N THR A 48 -10.77 0.74 29.94
CA THR A 48 -9.86 -0.17 29.24
C THR A 48 -8.92 0.63 28.32
N ASN A 49 -7.62 0.45 28.49
CA ASN A 49 -6.58 0.93 27.58
C ASN A 49 -5.61 -0.24 27.39
N CYS A 50 -5.83 -0.98 26.32
CA CYS A 50 -5.31 -2.32 26.14
C CYS A 50 -4.65 -2.47 24.79
N THR A 51 -3.54 -3.21 24.72
CA THR A 51 -2.88 -3.50 23.45
C THR A 51 -2.68 -5.00 23.29
N PHE A 52 -3.34 -5.59 22.31
CA PHE A 52 -3.07 -6.95 21.85
C PHE A 52 -1.89 -6.89 20.88
N THR A 53 -0.83 -7.65 21.14
CA THR A 53 0.34 -7.70 20.27
C THR A 53 0.42 -9.03 19.54
N PHE A 54 0.87 -9.00 18.29
CA PHE A 54 1.00 -10.17 17.43
C PHE A 54 2.43 -10.24 16.91
N ASN A 55 3.06 -11.40 17.04
CA ASN A 55 4.33 -11.71 16.40
C ASN A 55 4.05 -12.55 15.15
N ILE A 56 4.34 -11.98 13.98
CA ILE A 56 3.97 -12.56 12.69
C ILE A 56 5.26 -12.98 11.97
N PRO A 57 5.54 -14.29 11.85
CA PRO A 57 6.73 -14.75 11.14
C PRO A 57 6.71 -14.38 9.64
N ASN A 58 7.87 -14.28 8.99
CA ASN A 58 7.99 -13.89 7.57
C ASN A 58 7.21 -14.77 6.59
N ASN A 59 7.01 -16.05 6.91
CA ASN A 59 6.24 -16.99 6.10
C ASN A 59 4.73 -16.99 6.40
N TYR A 60 4.24 -15.98 7.14
CA TYR A 60 2.84 -15.79 7.47
C TYR A 60 2.40 -14.34 7.23
N ASN A 61 1.12 -14.20 6.96
CA ASN A 61 0.38 -12.96 7.21
C ASN A 61 -0.66 -13.21 8.32
N ILE A 62 -1.36 -12.17 8.73
CA ILE A 62 -2.52 -12.30 9.63
C ILE A 62 -3.76 -11.66 9.00
N LEU A 63 -4.86 -12.40 9.02
CA LEU A 63 -6.19 -11.90 8.74
C LEU A 63 -6.89 -11.57 10.05
N PHE A 64 -7.35 -10.34 10.16
CA PHE A 64 -8.23 -9.87 11.20
C PHE A 64 -9.67 -9.76 10.68
N LYS A 65 -10.63 -10.26 11.46
CA LYS A 65 -12.06 -10.00 11.30
C LYS A 65 -12.51 -9.15 12.47
N PHE A 66 -12.66 -7.86 12.22
CA PHE A 66 -12.94 -6.87 13.24
C PHE A 66 -14.43 -6.55 13.30
N SER A 67 -14.99 -6.61 14.50
CA SER A 67 -16.38 -6.27 14.80
C SER A 67 -16.44 -5.39 16.04
N ALA A 68 -17.09 -4.24 15.97
CA ALA A 68 -17.14 -3.33 17.11
C ALA A 68 -18.30 -2.33 17.06
N GLN A 69 -18.66 -1.81 18.23
CA GLN A 69 -19.65 -0.75 18.41
C GLN A 69 -19.09 0.29 19.38
N SER A 70 -19.14 1.56 19.02
CA SER A 70 -18.75 2.64 19.93
C SER A 70 -19.90 3.00 20.87
N GLY A 71 -19.57 3.34 22.11
CA GLY A 71 -20.48 4.01 23.03
C GLY A 71 -20.29 5.53 23.10
N SER A 72 -19.20 6.08 22.56
CA SER A 72 -18.91 7.51 22.49
C SER A 72 -17.76 7.84 21.50
N ASP A 73 -17.62 9.09 21.09
CA ASP A 73 -16.50 9.53 20.23
C ASP A 73 -15.10 9.35 20.86
N ASN A 74 -15.05 9.09 22.18
CA ASN A 74 -13.80 8.83 22.90
C ASN A 74 -13.42 7.34 22.92
N ASP A 75 -14.29 6.43 22.47
CA ASP A 75 -13.94 5.02 22.31
C ASP A 75 -13.20 4.81 20.99
N LYS A 76 -12.06 4.12 21.04
CA LYS A 76 -11.17 3.97 19.87
C LYS A 76 -10.64 2.55 19.76
N VAL A 77 -10.56 2.08 18.52
CA VAL A 77 -9.70 0.96 18.15
C VAL A 77 -8.73 1.41 17.08
N THR A 78 -7.44 1.26 17.37
CA THR A 78 -6.36 1.57 16.43
C THR A 78 -5.53 0.33 16.19
N ILE A 79 -5.31 0.02 14.92
CA ILE A 79 -4.47 -1.10 14.50
C ILE A 79 -3.17 -0.52 13.96
N TYR A 80 -2.07 -0.98 14.52
CA TYR A 80 -0.72 -0.56 14.20
C TYR A 80 -0.01 -1.65 13.40
N ASP A 81 0.80 -1.21 12.44
CA ASP A 81 1.70 -2.08 11.68
C ASP A 81 3.00 -2.37 12.44
N ASN A 82 3.93 -3.04 11.75
CA ASN A 82 5.23 -3.43 12.29
C ASN A 82 6.19 -2.25 12.56
N ASN A 83 5.88 -1.04 12.10
CA ASN A 83 6.62 0.19 12.35
C ASN A 83 5.93 1.07 13.40
N ASN A 84 4.89 0.55 14.07
CA ASN A 84 4.05 1.31 15.00
C ASN A 84 3.31 2.49 14.33
N TYR A 85 3.07 2.41 13.02
CA TYR A 85 2.26 3.37 12.29
C TYR A 85 0.76 2.99 12.44
N PRO A 86 -0.14 3.94 12.76
CA PRO A 86 -1.57 3.67 12.93
C PRO A 86 -2.25 3.39 11.57
N LEU A 87 -2.12 2.15 11.13
CA LEU A 87 -2.54 1.68 9.81
C LEU A 87 -4.05 1.76 9.60
N TYR A 88 -4.83 1.47 10.65
CA TYR A 88 -6.28 1.63 10.64
C TYR A 88 -6.73 2.33 11.93
N THR A 89 -7.32 3.50 11.78
CA THR A 89 -8.05 4.17 12.86
C THR A 89 -9.53 4.03 12.59
N LEU A 90 -10.17 3.06 13.23
CA LEU A 90 -11.55 2.73 12.95
C LEU A 90 -12.43 3.71 13.71
N LYS A 91 -13.04 4.66 12.98
CA LYS A 91 -14.10 5.53 13.51
C LYS A 91 -15.33 4.67 13.76
N MET A 92 -15.42 4.13 14.96
CA MET A 92 -16.54 3.33 15.39
C MET A 92 -17.75 4.22 15.61
N SER A 93 -18.90 3.81 15.08
CA SER A 93 -20.18 4.51 15.28
C SER A 93 -20.97 3.87 16.42
N SER A 94 -22.05 4.53 16.86
CA SER A 94 -23.04 3.92 17.75
C SER A 94 -23.77 2.72 17.12
N THR A 95 -23.71 2.57 15.80
CA THR A 95 -24.17 1.38 15.07
C THR A 95 -23.04 0.35 15.01
N PRO A 96 -23.29 -0.92 15.38
CA PRO A 96 -22.28 -1.95 15.34
C PRO A 96 -21.84 -2.23 13.89
N VAL A 97 -20.53 -2.39 13.71
CA VAL A 97 -19.91 -2.85 12.47
C VAL A 97 -19.41 -4.28 12.70
N TYR A 98 -19.60 -5.16 11.71
CA TYR A 98 -19.22 -6.56 11.80
C TYR A 98 -18.28 -6.97 10.68
N ASP A 99 -17.39 -7.91 11.00
CA ASP A 99 -16.56 -8.70 10.07
C ASP A 99 -15.77 -7.86 9.05
N VAL A 100 -15.25 -6.71 9.48
CA VAL A 100 -14.32 -5.92 8.67
C VAL A 100 -13.03 -6.72 8.53
N LEU A 101 -12.73 -7.13 7.31
CA LEU A 101 -11.54 -7.91 6.98
C LEU A 101 -10.33 -6.98 6.85
N LEU A 102 -9.30 -7.24 7.64
CA LEU A 102 -8.08 -6.45 7.66
C LEU A 102 -6.87 -7.38 7.57
N TRP A 103 -6.02 -7.14 6.58
CA TRP A 103 -4.81 -7.92 6.36
C TRP A 103 -3.60 -7.16 6.87
N LEU A 104 -2.71 -7.86 7.58
CA LEU A 104 -1.42 -7.32 7.97
C LEU A 104 -0.30 -8.30 7.61
N PRO A 105 0.84 -7.78 7.11
CA PRO A 105 1.97 -8.58 6.72
C PRO A 105 2.83 -8.99 7.93
N ALA A 106 3.94 -9.65 7.66
CA ALA A 106 4.87 -10.14 8.67
C ALA A 106 5.56 -9.07 9.55
N ARG A 107 6.32 -9.59 10.51
CA ARG A 107 7.03 -8.99 11.65
C ARG A 107 6.17 -8.79 12.89
N SER A 108 5.23 -7.86 12.87
CA SER A 108 4.36 -7.62 14.03
C SER A 108 3.15 -6.78 13.68
N ALA A 109 2.12 -6.89 14.52
CA ALA A 109 0.97 -6.00 14.53
C ALA A 109 0.53 -5.73 15.97
N ALA A 110 -0.13 -4.60 16.20
CA ALA A 110 -0.74 -4.31 17.48
C ALA A 110 -2.17 -3.78 17.32
N VAL A 111 -3.09 -4.22 18.18
CA VAL A 111 -4.46 -3.73 18.22
C VAL A 111 -4.69 -3.08 19.57
N ARG A 112 -4.84 -1.76 19.56
CA ARG A 112 -5.09 -0.97 20.74
C ARG A 112 -6.56 -0.65 20.89
N VAL A 113 -7.12 -0.98 22.05
CA VAL A 113 -8.52 -0.78 22.43
C VAL A 113 -8.57 0.21 23.58
N GLU A 114 -9.25 1.34 23.37
CA GLU A 114 -9.45 2.41 24.35
C GLU A 114 -10.96 2.61 24.55
N ALA A 115 -11.48 2.27 25.73
CA ALA A 115 -12.90 2.33 26.06
C ALA A 115 -13.17 3.36 27.16
N ALA A 116 -13.69 4.54 26.80
CA ALA A 116 -13.99 5.63 27.71
C ALA A 116 -15.45 5.60 28.22
N SER A 117 -16.40 5.15 27.40
CA SER A 117 -17.84 5.27 27.65
C SER A 117 -18.42 4.20 28.58
N GLY A 118 -17.77 3.03 28.67
CA GLY A 118 -18.35 1.82 29.27
C GLY A 118 -19.43 1.12 28.44
N ASN A 119 -19.80 1.67 27.29
CA ASN A 119 -20.79 1.12 26.35
C ASN A 119 -20.16 0.57 25.06
N MET A 120 -18.84 0.61 24.96
CA MET A 120 -18.09 0.05 23.84
C MET A 120 -18.29 -1.48 23.77
N LYS A 121 -18.45 -2.01 22.55
CA LYS A 121 -18.36 -3.44 22.29
C LYS A 121 -17.28 -3.75 21.28
N PHE A 122 -16.59 -4.85 21.46
CA PHE A 122 -15.45 -5.24 20.63
C PHE A 122 -15.37 -6.76 20.49
N MET A 123 -14.98 -7.19 19.30
CA MET A 123 -14.48 -8.52 19.00
C MET A 123 -13.50 -8.43 17.84
N LEU A 124 -12.40 -9.17 17.95
CA LEU A 124 -11.45 -9.37 16.88
C LEU A 124 -11.16 -10.85 16.74
N SER A 125 -11.55 -11.45 15.62
CA SER A 125 -11.03 -12.77 15.25
C SER A 125 -9.72 -12.60 14.50
N TYR A 126 -8.73 -13.43 14.78
CA TYR A 126 -7.47 -13.45 14.04
C TYR A 126 -7.18 -14.83 13.48
N GLN A 127 -6.50 -14.86 12.33
CA GLN A 127 -6.04 -16.08 11.70
C GLN A 127 -4.70 -15.85 11.02
N TYR A 128 -3.67 -16.60 11.42
CA TYR A 128 -2.40 -16.68 10.72
C TYR A 128 -2.59 -17.48 9.43
N GLN A 129 -2.17 -16.92 8.29
CA GLN A 129 -2.20 -17.65 7.02
C GLN A 129 -0.80 -17.80 6.47
N SER A 130 -0.46 -19.04 6.10
CA SER A 130 0.86 -19.35 5.56
C SER A 130 1.00 -18.85 4.13
N LEU A 131 2.17 -18.29 3.81
CA LEU A 131 2.56 -17.87 2.47
C LEU A 131 3.28 -18.98 1.69
N SER A 132 3.39 -20.19 2.26
CA SER A 132 4.18 -21.30 1.69
C SER A 132 3.63 -21.83 0.37
N ASN A 133 2.31 -21.78 0.18
CA ASN A 133 1.63 -22.29 -1.03
C ASN A 133 1.51 -21.25 -2.15
N TYR A 134 2.11 -20.07 -1.99
CA TYR A 134 2.01 -19.01 -2.99
C TYR A 134 2.89 -19.31 -4.21
N GLN A 135 2.31 -19.15 -5.39
CA GLN A 135 3.00 -19.36 -6.67
C GLN A 135 3.58 -18.05 -7.21
N ARG A 136 4.85 -18.11 -7.62
CA ARG A 136 5.58 -16.96 -8.17
C ARG A 136 5.34 -16.82 -9.66
N MET A 137 4.98 -15.61 -10.10
CA MET A 137 5.06 -15.15 -11.48
C MET A 137 6.28 -14.25 -11.63
N ASN A 138 7.08 -14.43 -12.68
CA ASN A 138 8.29 -13.64 -12.87
C ASN A 138 8.09 -12.57 -13.95
N LYS A 139 8.60 -11.37 -13.68
CA LYS A 139 8.70 -10.25 -14.61
C LYS A 139 10.07 -9.61 -14.52
N LYS A 140 10.50 -9.01 -15.62
CA LYS A 140 11.74 -8.22 -15.66
C LYS A 140 11.44 -6.74 -15.42
N THR A 141 12.43 -5.99 -14.93
CA THR A 141 12.34 -4.54 -14.94
C THR A 141 12.09 -4.04 -16.36
N GLY A 142 11.25 -3.02 -16.48
CA GLY A 142 10.77 -2.50 -17.75
C GLY A 142 9.55 -3.22 -18.34
N GLU A 143 9.18 -4.40 -17.84
CA GLU A 143 7.91 -5.04 -18.19
C GLU A 143 6.81 -4.61 -17.20
N TYR A 144 5.70 -4.10 -17.73
CA TYR A 144 4.52 -3.84 -16.89
C TYR A 144 3.73 -5.13 -16.64
N PHE A 145 3.02 -5.17 -15.52
CA PHE A 145 2.21 -6.32 -15.10
C PHE A 145 0.79 -5.88 -14.69
N PRO A 146 -0.27 -6.47 -15.25
CA PRO A 146 -1.64 -6.19 -14.84
C PRO A 146 -1.93 -6.83 -13.47
N LEU A 147 -2.36 -6.03 -12.50
CA LEU A 147 -2.66 -6.54 -11.15
C LEU A 147 -3.91 -7.42 -11.10
N THR A 148 -4.74 -7.41 -12.15
CA THR A 148 -5.85 -8.37 -12.32
C THR A 148 -5.38 -9.83 -12.37
N GLN A 149 -4.11 -10.08 -12.72
CA GLN A 149 -3.53 -11.43 -12.78
C GLN A 149 -3.04 -11.93 -11.41
N LEU A 150 -3.03 -11.10 -10.36
CA LEU A 150 -2.79 -11.55 -8.99
C LEU A 150 -4.04 -12.26 -8.45
N THR A 151 -4.14 -13.55 -8.78
CA THR A 151 -5.17 -14.47 -8.27
C THR A 151 -4.79 -14.98 -6.87
N PRO A 152 -5.74 -15.58 -6.11
CA PRO A 152 -5.44 -16.11 -4.78
C PRO A 152 -4.21 -17.04 -4.78
N ASN A 153 -3.36 -16.90 -3.76
CA ASN A 153 -2.12 -17.66 -3.63
C ASN A 153 -1.13 -17.46 -4.79
N THR A 154 -1.13 -16.29 -5.42
CA THR A 154 -0.09 -15.91 -6.40
C THR A 154 0.56 -14.60 -6.01
N TYR A 155 1.81 -14.42 -6.45
CA TYR A 155 2.53 -13.16 -6.33
C TYR A 155 3.38 -12.93 -7.57
N VAL A 156 3.65 -11.68 -7.89
CA VAL A 156 4.57 -11.33 -8.98
C VAL A 156 5.90 -10.87 -8.38
N THR A 157 7.00 -11.36 -8.93
CA THR A 157 8.35 -10.86 -8.65
C THR A 157 8.85 -10.10 -9.87
N ILE A 158 9.27 -8.86 -9.66
CA ILE A 158 9.93 -8.04 -10.68
C ILE A 158 11.43 -8.03 -10.37
N THR A 159 12.23 -8.52 -11.31
CA THR A 159 13.68 -8.71 -11.13
C THR A 159 14.45 -7.95 -12.20
N SER A 160 15.46 -7.18 -11.77
CA SER A 160 16.40 -6.59 -12.73
C SER A 160 17.18 -7.67 -13.47
N SER A 161 17.53 -7.39 -14.72
CA SER A 161 18.44 -8.27 -15.47
C SER A 161 19.91 -8.09 -15.06
N SER A 162 20.23 -7.01 -14.33
CA SER A 162 21.57 -6.73 -13.79
C SER A 162 21.64 -7.07 -12.31
N VAL A 163 22.65 -7.85 -11.91
CA VAL A 163 22.79 -8.34 -10.53
C VAL A 163 23.13 -7.27 -9.50
N ASN A 164 23.72 -6.17 -9.96
CA ASN A 164 24.08 -5.04 -9.10
C ASN A 164 23.01 -3.94 -9.11
N GLU A 165 21.91 -4.14 -9.82
CA GLU A 165 20.81 -3.19 -9.81
C GLU A 165 19.84 -3.38 -8.66
N LYS A 166 19.14 -2.30 -8.37
CA LYS A 166 17.99 -2.26 -7.48
C LYS A 166 16.74 -1.97 -8.30
N VAL A 167 15.58 -2.19 -7.70
CA VAL A 167 14.29 -2.02 -8.35
C VAL A 167 13.51 -0.93 -7.65
N ILE A 168 12.90 -0.06 -8.43
CA ILE A 168 11.86 0.87 -8.01
C ILE A 168 10.55 0.40 -8.60
N VAL A 169 9.55 0.18 -7.74
CA VAL A 169 8.19 -0.20 -8.13
C VAL A 169 7.33 1.04 -8.22
N SER A 170 6.49 1.11 -9.25
CA SER A 170 5.50 2.17 -9.39
C SER A 170 4.15 1.58 -9.80
N PRO A 171 3.08 1.77 -9.01
CA PRO A 171 1.74 1.44 -9.43
C PRO A 171 1.29 2.38 -10.55
N ALA A 172 0.43 1.88 -11.42
CA ALA A 172 -0.14 2.62 -12.53
C ALA A 172 -1.65 2.54 -12.47
N SER A 173 -2.30 3.69 -12.24
CA SER A 173 -3.75 3.82 -12.30
C SER A 173 -4.15 4.53 -13.60
N ARG A 174 -5.45 4.45 -13.94
CA ARG A 174 -5.99 5.16 -15.09
C ARG A 174 -5.80 6.66 -14.92
N ALA A 175 -5.18 7.28 -15.91
CA ALA A 175 -4.95 8.71 -15.89
C ALA A 175 -6.28 9.48 -15.77
N GLY A 176 -6.29 10.51 -14.93
CA GLY A 176 -7.48 11.32 -14.65
C GLY A 176 -8.56 10.61 -13.83
N SER A 177 -8.28 9.43 -13.27
CA SER A 177 -9.15 8.73 -12.32
C SER A 177 -8.58 8.78 -10.91
N ASP A 178 -9.43 8.57 -9.91
CA ASP A 178 -8.99 8.43 -8.52
C ASP A 178 -8.03 7.24 -8.36
N PRO A 179 -7.09 7.31 -7.40
CA PRO A 179 -6.22 6.18 -7.07
C PRO A 179 -7.03 4.92 -6.76
N ASP A 180 -6.57 3.79 -7.27
CA ASP A 180 -7.25 2.52 -7.06
C ASP A 180 -7.13 2.10 -5.58
N ALA A 181 -8.25 2.17 -4.85
CA ALA A 181 -8.30 1.86 -3.42
C ALA A 181 -7.84 0.43 -3.09
N SER A 182 -7.95 -0.52 -4.03
CA SER A 182 -7.48 -1.90 -3.83
C SER A 182 -5.96 -2.02 -3.67
N LEU A 183 -5.19 -1.01 -4.08
CA LEU A 183 -3.72 -0.99 -3.88
C LEU A 183 -3.32 -0.93 -2.40
N THR A 184 -4.22 -0.50 -1.51
CA THR A 184 -4.01 -0.52 -0.06
C THR A 184 -4.03 -1.92 0.54
N GLU A 185 -4.57 -2.89 -0.20
CA GLU A 185 -4.69 -4.30 0.19
C GLU A 185 -3.58 -5.18 -0.42
N MET A 186 -2.67 -4.58 -1.20
CA MET A 186 -1.52 -5.22 -1.83
C MET A 186 -0.23 -4.80 -1.15
N TYR A 187 0.69 -5.75 -0.94
CA TYR A 187 1.94 -5.52 -0.23
C TYR A 187 3.14 -5.76 -1.12
N VAL A 188 4.15 -4.92 -0.96
CA VAL A 188 5.45 -5.03 -1.65
C VAL A 188 6.48 -5.57 -0.68
N TYR A 189 7.22 -6.58 -1.12
CA TYR A 189 8.29 -7.27 -0.39
C TYR A 189 9.64 -6.96 -1.07
N ASP A 190 10.65 -6.69 -0.25
CA ASP A 190 12.03 -6.43 -0.67
C ASP A 190 12.77 -7.75 -0.89
N GLY A 191 12.57 -8.35 -2.07
CA GLY A 191 13.16 -9.63 -2.45
C GLY A 191 12.28 -10.44 -3.40
N ASP A 192 12.75 -11.63 -3.79
CA ASP A 192 12.11 -12.54 -4.74
C ASP A 192 11.28 -13.67 -4.08
N ASN A 193 11.30 -13.74 -2.75
CA ASN A 193 10.60 -14.74 -1.96
C ASN A 193 9.84 -14.09 -0.80
N ILE A 194 8.51 -14.06 -0.90
CA ILE A 194 7.62 -13.47 0.10
C ILE A 194 7.62 -14.20 1.45
N ASN A 195 8.18 -15.43 1.53
CA ASN A 195 8.31 -16.16 2.79
C ASN A 195 9.50 -15.72 3.64
N THR A 196 10.45 -14.99 3.05
CA THR A 196 11.71 -14.61 3.71
C THR A 196 11.99 -13.11 3.63
N ALA A 197 11.52 -12.44 2.57
CA ALA A 197 11.72 -11.02 2.34
C ALA A 197 10.99 -10.14 3.36
N ASN A 198 11.55 -8.96 3.61
CA ASN A 198 10.92 -7.95 4.45
C ASN A 198 9.85 -7.18 3.66
N VAL A 199 8.81 -6.73 4.33
CA VAL A 199 7.75 -5.92 3.70
C VAL A 199 8.19 -4.45 3.64
N MET A 200 8.11 -3.86 2.45
CA MET A 200 8.44 -2.46 2.19
C MET A 200 7.26 -1.51 2.41
N GLY A 201 6.03 -2.01 2.38
CA GLY A 201 4.81 -1.24 2.56
C GLY A 201 3.66 -1.72 1.69
N ARG A 202 2.56 -0.97 1.69
CA ARG A 202 1.45 -1.21 0.76
C ARG A 202 1.81 -0.65 -0.61
N LEU A 203 1.28 -1.25 -1.67
CA LEU A 203 1.52 -0.78 -3.03
C LEU A 203 1.02 0.64 -3.25
N SER A 204 -0.04 1.06 -2.54
CA SER A 204 -0.52 2.45 -2.51
C SER A 204 0.54 3.47 -2.08
N ASP A 205 1.54 3.06 -1.31
CA ASP A 205 2.52 3.97 -0.70
C ASP A 205 3.75 4.20 -1.60
N PHE A 206 3.74 3.61 -2.81
CA PHE A 206 4.80 3.70 -3.82
C PHE A 206 4.54 4.83 -4.83
N THR A 207 3.90 5.91 -4.37
CA THR A 207 3.82 7.17 -5.12
C THR A 207 5.15 7.93 -5.09
N ASP A 208 5.96 7.70 -4.05
CA ASP A 208 7.32 8.21 -3.91
C ASP A 208 8.35 7.11 -4.21
N PHE A 209 9.60 7.53 -4.48
CA PHE A 209 10.68 6.59 -4.73
C PHE A 209 10.99 5.72 -3.51
N ARG A 210 10.73 4.42 -3.64
CA ARG A 210 11.21 3.39 -2.72
C ARG A 210 12.10 2.42 -3.49
N ILE A 211 13.36 2.36 -3.08
CA ILE A 211 14.39 1.56 -3.73
C ILE A 211 14.54 0.27 -2.92
N SER A 212 14.46 -0.89 -3.59
CA SER A 212 14.76 -2.18 -2.97
C SER A 212 16.21 -2.29 -2.51
N THR A 213 16.50 -3.20 -1.58
CA THR A 213 17.88 -3.46 -1.15
C THR A 213 18.65 -4.30 -2.16
N GLY A 214 17.97 -5.21 -2.85
CA GLY A 214 18.54 -6.08 -3.89
C GLY A 214 17.89 -5.93 -5.27
N GLN A 215 18.20 -6.86 -6.17
CA GLN A 215 17.77 -6.86 -7.57
C GLN A 215 16.29 -7.22 -7.80
N SER A 216 15.49 -7.41 -6.76
CA SER A 216 14.12 -7.92 -6.91
C SER A 216 13.18 -7.39 -5.84
N VAL A 217 11.92 -7.30 -6.24
CA VAL A 217 10.77 -6.95 -5.41
C VAL A 217 9.64 -7.88 -5.75
N SER A 218 8.84 -8.23 -4.74
CA SER A 218 7.67 -9.10 -4.92
C SER A 218 6.41 -8.39 -4.47
N ILE A 219 5.31 -8.61 -5.17
CA ILE A 219 4.02 -7.96 -4.93
C ILE A 219 2.97 -9.04 -4.79
N VAL A 220 2.21 -8.97 -3.70
CA VAL A 220 1.17 -9.94 -3.37
C VAL A 220 -0.12 -9.23 -3.01
N ASN A 221 -1.24 -9.80 -3.45
CA ASN A 221 -2.58 -9.38 -3.07
C ASN A 221 -3.09 -10.33 -1.97
N LEU A 222 -3.12 -9.87 -0.72
CA LEU A 222 -3.54 -10.70 0.39
C LEU A 222 -5.07 -10.78 0.51
N ALA A 223 -5.78 -9.70 0.16
CA ALA A 223 -7.23 -9.62 0.28
C ALA A 223 -7.99 -10.30 -0.87
N GLY A 224 -7.31 -10.62 -1.97
CA GLY A 224 -7.91 -11.25 -3.15
C GLY A 224 -8.80 -10.31 -3.98
N ARG A 225 -8.88 -9.02 -3.63
CA ARG A 225 -9.64 -8.03 -4.39
C ARG A 225 -8.93 -7.71 -5.70
N SER A 226 -9.60 -7.95 -6.82
CA SER A 226 -9.02 -7.65 -8.13
C SER A 226 -8.82 -6.15 -8.33
N SER A 227 -7.68 -5.76 -8.91
CA SER A 227 -7.33 -4.38 -9.24
C SER A 227 -7.20 -4.22 -10.75
N ARG A 228 -7.79 -3.16 -11.30
CA ARG A 228 -7.62 -2.79 -12.73
C ARG A 228 -6.32 -2.03 -12.99
N SER A 229 -5.56 -1.75 -11.94
CA SER A 229 -4.28 -1.07 -12.04
C SER A 229 -3.20 -2.02 -12.56
N TYR A 230 -2.08 -1.43 -12.96
CA TYR A 230 -0.89 -2.17 -13.34
C TYR A 230 0.22 -1.81 -12.37
N VAL A 231 1.31 -2.53 -12.47
CA VAL A 231 2.56 -2.18 -11.82
C VAL A 231 3.71 -2.27 -12.82
N LEU A 232 4.67 -1.38 -12.66
CA LEU A 232 5.91 -1.38 -13.43
C LEU A 232 7.08 -1.27 -12.46
N GLY A 233 8.04 -2.18 -12.57
CA GLY A 233 9.33 -2.04 -11.92
C GLY A 233 10.37 -1.51 -12.89
N ASN A 234 11.24 -0.61 -12.45
CA ASN A 234 12.40 -0.16 -13.22
C ASN A 234 13.70 -0.37 -12.46
N ASP A 235 14.79 -0.51 -13.21
CA ASP A 235 16.16 -0.39 -12.70
C ASP A 235 16.33 0.98 -12.03
N ALA A 236 16.69 0.99 -10.75
CA ALA A 236 16.76 2.20 -9.93
C ALA A 236 17.74 3.24 -10.49
N SER A 237 18.85 2.79 -11.07
CA SER A 237 19.86 3.66 -11.69
C SER A 237 19.29 4.50 -12.84
N THR A 238 18.24 4.02 -13.52
CA THR A 238 17.63 4.73 -14.67
C THR A 238 16.70 5.87 -14.25
N LEU A 239 16.31 5.90 -12.97
CA LEU A 239 15.48 6.94 -12.38
C LEU A 239 16.29 7.90 -11.49
N ASN A 240 17.60 7.71 -11.39
CA ASN A 240 18.48 8.59 -10.62
C ASN A 240 18.44 10.03 -11.16
N GLY A 241 18.40 11.01 -10.25
CA GLY A 241 18.37 12.44 -10.57
C GLY A 241 17.00 13.00 -10.97
N PHE A 242 15.97 12.16 -11.13
CA PHE A 242 14.58 12.64 -11.23
C PHE A 242 14.02 12.90 -9.83
N GLY A 243 13.27 13.99 -9.64
CA GLY A 243 12.57 14.25 -8.38
C GLY A 243 11.22 13.54 -8.28
N LYS A 244 10.66 13.13 -9.42
CA LYS A 244 9.40 12.40 -9.51
C LYS A 244 9.41 11.39 -10.65
N TYR A 245 8.81 10.22 -10.41
CA TYR A 245 8.45 9.26 -11.46
C TYR A 245 7.00 8.83 -11.30
N THR A 246 6.25 8.76 -12.39
CA THR A 246 4.85 8.31 -12.36
C THR A 246 4.55 7.43 -13.56
N VAL A 247 3.79 6.37 -13.32
CA VAL A 247 3.33 5.47 -14.37
C VAL A 247 1.82 5.64 -14.52
N LEU A 248 1.36 5.82 -15.76
CA LEU A 248 -0.02 6.17 -16.06
C LEU A 248 -0.59 5.20 -17.09
N LEU A 249 -1.80 4.71 -16.81
CA LEU A 249 -2.57 3.93 -17.77
C LEU A 249 -3.41 4.86 -18.63
N THR A 250 -3.37 4.62 -19.93
CA THR A 250 -4.14 5.34 -20.95
C THR A 250 -4.79 4.34 -21.89
N SER A 251 -5.77 4.79 -22.66
CA SER A 251 -6.42 3.97 -23.69
C SER A 251 -6.55 4.75 -25.00
N LYS A 252 -7.01 4.09 -26.06
CA LYS A 252 -7.24 4.77 -27.34
C LYS A 252 -8.20 5.95 -27.17
N GLY A 253 -7.82 7.09 -27.74
CA GLY A 253 -8.64 8.31 -27.78
C GLY A 253 -8.76 9.08 -26.47
N THR A 254 -8.02 8.72 -25.42
CA THR A 254 -8.06 9.48 -24.16
C THR A 254 -7.13 10.69 -24.19
N SER A 255 -7.68 11.87 -23.90
CA SER A 255 -6.92 13.07 -23.58
C SER A 255 -6.71 13.21 -22.08
N MET A 256 -5.56 13.74 -21.66
CA MET A 256 -5.21 13.89 -20.26
C MET A 256 -4.72 15.31 -19.98
N ARG A 257 -5.08 15.79 -18.78
CA ARG A 257 -4.73 17.12 -18.30
C ARG A 257 -4.12 16.97 -16.91
N GLY A 258 -3.03 17.67 -16.63
CA GLY A 258 -2.41 17.65 -15.31
C GLY A 258 -1.05 18.33 -15.28
N SER A 259 -0.50 18.46 -14.07
CA SER A 259 0.88 18.93 -13.88
C SER A 259 1.86 17.78 -14.07
N MET A 260 2.68 17.86 -15.11
CA MET A 260 3.76 16.92 -15.39
C MET A 260 5.13 17.58 -15.21
N THR A 261 5.25 18.42 -14.19
CA THR A 261 6.48 19.14 -13.86
C THR A 261 7.03 18.67 -12.51
N ASP A 262 8.31 18.94 -12.31
CA ASP A 262 8.95 18.90 -11.01
C ASP A 262 9.55 20.28 -10.75
N LEU A 263 9.12 20.91 -9.64
CA LEU A 263 9.56 22.24 -9.23
C LEU A 263 10.54 22.18 -8.05
N THR A 264 10.94 20.98 -7.59
CA THR A 264 11.84 20.83 -6.45
C THR A 264 13.32 21.05 -6.81
N GLY A 265 13.62 21.35 -8.08
CA GLY A 265 14.99 21.62 -8.56
C GLY A 265 15.82 20.37 -8.82
N SER A 266 15.20 19.21 -9.05
CA SER A 266 15.93 18.00 -9.42
C SER A 266 16.66 18.17 -10.76
N VAL A 267 17.76 17.43 -10.93
CA VAL A 267 18.64 17.54 -12.11
C VAL A 267 17.91 17.17 -13.40
N ASN A 268 17.05 16.14 -13.34
CA ASN A 268 16.35 15.60 -14.51
C ASN A 268 14.86 15.95 -14.54
N GLY A 269 14.35 16.69 -13.55
CA GLY A 269 12.93 17.03 -13.44
C GLY A 269 12.05 15.83 -13.09
N ALA A 270 10.87 15.75 -13.72
CA ALA A 270 9.94 14.64 -13.59
C ALA A 270 10.00 13.69 -14.78
N ALA A 271 9.84 12.39 -14.53
CA ALA A 271 9.67 11.37 -15.55
C ALA A 271 8.27 10.74 -15.50
N TYR A 272 7.72 10.42 -16.66
CA TYR A 272 6.43 9.76 -16.80
C TYR A 272 6.53 8.59 -17.77
N THR A 273 5.95 7.45 -17.42
CA THR A 273 5.79 6.32 -18.33
C THR A 273 4.32 6.07 -18.59
N TRP A 274 3.97 5.95 -19.86
CA TRP A 274 2.61 5.75 -20.32
C TRP A 274 2.46 4.31 -20.80
N ILE A 275 1.48 3.62 -20.24
CA ILE A 275 1.10 2.28 -20.68
C ILE A 275 -0.25 2.42 -21.37
N CYS A 276 -0.28 2.22 -22.68
CA CYS A 276 -1.54 2.08 -23.39
C CYS A 276 -1.98 0.61 -23.41
N THR A 277 -3.12 0.32 -22.81
CA THR A 277 -3.59 -1.07 -22.65
C THR A 277 -4.25 -1.66 -23.89
N ASP A 278 -4.64 -0.82 -24.85
CA ASP A 278 -5.39 -1.20 -26.06
C ASP A 278 -4.81 -0.58 -27.36
N CYS A 279 -3.52 -0.22 -27.35
CA CYS A 279 -2.82 0.33 -28.52
C CYS A 279 -1.82 -0.68 -29.13
N SER A 280 -1.81 -0.81 -30.46
CA SER A 280 -0.68 -1.39 -31.20
C SER A 280 0.48 -0.41 -31.31
N THR A 281 0.16 0.88 -31.50
CA THR A 281 1.13 1.96 -31.66
C THR A 281 0.70 3.20 -30.88
N PHE A 282 1.66 3.91 -30.30
CA PHE A 282 1.42 5.06 -29.44
C PHE A 282 2.12 6.30 -29.99
N TYR A 283 1.34 7.31 -30.36
CA TYR A 283 1.85 8.58 -30.88
C TYR A 283 1.39 9.76 -30.02
N TRP A 284 2.32 10.68 -29.80
CA TRP A 284 2.03 11.98 -29.23
C TRP A 284 1.61 12.94 -30.35
N THR A 285 0.32 13.25 -30.44
CA THR A 285 -0.21 14.11 -31.52
C THR A 285 -0.33 15.57 -31.14
N LYS A 286 -0.44 15.89 -29.85
CA LYS A 286 -0.48 17.28 -29.37
C LYS A 286 0.11 17.40 -27.98
N LEU A 287 1.11 18.27 -27.87
CA LEU A 287 1.70 18.74 -26.63
C LEU A 287 1.31 20.22 -26.47
N GLY A 288 0.48 20.53 -25.49
CA GLY A 288 0.16 21.92 -25.14
C GLY A 288 0.88 22.29 -23.86
N PHE A 289 1.49 23.46 -23.83
CA PHE A 289 2.02 24.05 -22.60
C PHE A 289 1.05 25.16 -22.17
N ASP A 290 0.58 25.12 -20.91
CA ASP A 290 -0.18 26.25 -20.35
C ASP A 290 0.76 27.45 -20.08
N SER A 291 0.27 28.67 -19.84
CA SER A 291 1.07 29.92 -19.87
C SER A 291 1.16 30.73 -18.56
N PHE A 292 0.88 30.16 -17.39
CA PHE A 292 0.78 30.92 -16.13
C PHE A 292 2.06 30.87 -15.22
N SER A 293 2.98 31.89 -15.28
CA SER A 293 4.14 32.29 -14.35
C SER A 293 5.69 32.04 -14.59
N THR A 294 6.43 32.89 -15.32
CA THR A 294 7.76 32.58 -15.96
C THR A 294 8.68 31.50 -15.31
N ILE A 295 8.69 30.25 -15.81
CA ILE A 295 9.86 29.35 -15.61
C ILE A 295 10.89 29.74 -16.66
N SER A 296 11.82 30.61 -16.28
CA SER A 296 12.85 31.16 -17.17
C SER A 296 13.63 30.05 -17.90
N ASN A 297 13.44 29.92 -19.23
CA ASN A 297 14.35 29.26 -20.20
C ASN A 297 14.96 27.89 -19.83
N LYS A 298 14.36 27.13 -18.91
CA LYS A 298 14.97 25.90 -18.34
C LYS A 298 14.17 24.65 -18.57
N ALA A 299 13.02 24.77 -19.23
CA ALA A 299 12.09 23.66 -19.33
C ALA A 299 12.18 23.03 -20.72
N TYR A 300 12.39 21.72 -20.74
CA TYR A 300 12.41 20.92 -21.95
C TYR A 300 11.57 19.66 -21.72
N VAL A 301 11.05 19.12 -22.82
CA VAL A 301 10.43 17.78 -22.80
C VAL A 301 11.26 16.88 -23.69
N SER A 302 11.56 15.68 -23.17
CA SER A 302 12.21 14.64 -23.93
C SER A 302 11.40 13.36 -23.98
N PHE A 303 11.41 12.69 -25.14
CA PHE A 303 10.68 11.45 -25.36
C PHE A 303 11.64 10.31 -25.61
N GLN A 304 11.33 9.15 -25.07
CA GLN A 304 11.99 7.89 -25.39
C GLN A 304 10.95 6.81 -25.58
N GLY A 305 11.26 5.82 -26.44
CA GLY A 305 10.48 4.60 -26.53
C GLY A 305 10.72 3.70 -25.32
N GLN A 306 9.72 2.90 -24.96
CA GLN A 306 9.76 1.96 -23.84
C GLN A 306 10.04 2.65 -22.48
N THR A 307 10.27 1.86 -21.44
CA THR A 307 10.49 2.36 -20.07
C THR A 307 11.95 2.80 -19.84
N PRO A 308 12.24 3.58 -18.79
CA PRO A 308 13.60 4.03 -18.43
C PRO A 308 14.64 2.90 -18.36
N THR A 309 14.25 1.72 -17.86
CA THR A 309 15.10 0.52 -17.79
C THR A 309 15.76 0.16 -19.12
N HIS A 310 15.06 0.37 -20.24
CA HIS A 310 15.56 0.00 -21.56
C HIS A 310 16.66 0.92 -22.09
N LYS A 311 16.92 2.06 -21.43
CA LYS A 311 17.99 3.02 -21.77
C LYS A 311 18.01 3.39 -23.27
N ARG A 312 16.82 3.53 -23.87
CA ARG A 312 16.69 3.96 -25.26
C ARG A 312 17.13 5.41 -25.42
N GLU A 313 17.52 5.75 -26.64
CA GLU A 313 17.84 7.13 -26.99
C GLU A 313 16.62 8.04 -26.79
N LYS A 314 16.87 9.26 -26.32
CA LYS A 314 15.85 10.30 -26.14
C LYS A 314 15.71 11.06 -27.46
N LEU A 315 14.69 10.71 -28.22
CA LEU A 315 14.60 11.01 -29.66
C LEU A 315 14.13 12.42 -30.01
N ILE A 316 13.67 13.23 -29.04
CA ILE A 316 13.18 14.58 -29.34
C ILE A 316 13.36 15.45 -28.09
N ARG A 317 13.98 16.63 -28.20
CA ARG A 317 14.04 17.66 -27.15
C ARG A 317 13.35 18.92 -27.66
N TYR A 318 12.23 19.29 -27.04
CA TYR A 318 11.59 20.58 -27.28
C TYR A 318 12.05 21.54 -26.19
N GLU A 319 12.75 22.60 -26.56
CA GLU A 319 13.10 23.70 -25.65
C GLU A 319 12.07 24.82 -25.84
N TYR A 320 11.47 25.30 -24.75
CA TYR A 320 10.57 26.46 -24.82
C TYR A 320 10.82 27.42 -23.67
N VAL A 321 10.66 28.72 -23.98
CA VAL A 321 10.98 29.89 -23.14
C VAL A 321 10.00 30.05 -21.95
N LEU A 322 8.86 29.34 -21.98
CA LEU A 322 7.78 29.43 -20.98
C LEU A 322 7.11 28.06 -20.82
N LEU A 323 7.14 27.46 -19.62
CA LEU A 323 6.58 26.12 -19.38
C LEU A 323 5.97 26.02 -17.98
N TYR A 324 4.81 25.37 -17.87
CA TYR A 324 3.93 25.52 -16.70
C TYR A 324 3.14 24.27 -16.34
N PHE A 325 2.44 23.71 -17.33
CA PHE A 325 1.65 22.49 -17.25
C PHE A 325 1.68 21.81 -18.62
N LEU A 326 1.53 20.49 -18.66
CA LEU A 326 1.54 19.72 -19.89
C LEU A 326 0.11 19.25 -20.21
N TYR A 327 -0.50 19.84 -21.22
CA TYR A 327 -1.72 19.35 -21.85
C TYR A 327 -1.36 18.27 -22.86
N LEU A 328 -1.91 17.07 -22.69
CA LEU A 328 -1.61 15.94 -23.54
C LEU A 328 -2.87 15.37 -24.18
N ALA A 329 -3.04 15.63 -25.47
CA ALA A 329 -3.99 14.87 -26.29
C ALA A 329 -3.22 13.78 -27.02
N VAL A 330 -3.39 12.55 -26.55
CA VAL A 330 -2.85 11.35 -27.15
C VAL A 330 -3.87 10.83 -28.16
N SER A 331 -3.44 10.66 -29.41
CA SER A 331 -4.21 9.94 -30.42
C SER A 331 -3.43 8.69 -30.81
N ALA A 332 -4.00 7.53 -30.50
CA ALA A 332 -3.47 6.25 -30.94
C ALA A 332 -4.22 5.82 -32.22
N ASN A 333 -3.48 5.64 -33.31
CA ASN A 333 -3.98 5.05 -34.56
C ASN A 333 -3.41 3.65 -34.75
N THR A 334 -4.21 2.82 -35.44
CA THR A 334 -3.89 1.44 -35.84
C THR A 334 -2.75 1.39 -36.83
#